data_AF-A0A957CYQ0-F1
#
_entry.id   AF-A0A957CYQ0-F1
#
_cell.length_a   1.000
_cell.length_b   1.000
_cell.length_c   1.000
_cell.angle_alpha   90.00
_cell.angle_beta   90.00
_cell.angle_gamma   90.00
#
_symmetry.space_group_name_H-M   'P 1'
#
loop_
_entity.id
_entity.type
_entity.pdbx_description
1 polymer ?
#
loop_
_entity_poly.entity_id
_entity_poly.type
_entity_poly.pdbx_seq_one_letter_code
_entity_poly.pdbx_strand_id
1 'polypeptide(L)'
;MAGLRYEALTRELRGAIFKVRNELGGGWSEEIYHQALVTLLNEREIPTKSKTRRSFVYRGIELHTFEPDIVVWDKIILELKVLPYQKDFANGHYAQIIHYLKFFENHLGLLVNFAAPRVKIKRVLWDTTPFEKTESYDHIQSHLAAQDRSCLRIIRQMILTLAKEFGLGYPETIYRKAMAIEAAHNHIDCICDIGLEAKWNGKTIGRHVTNQLLLQHDYLLHIRSMLDGPTTHDFISTKTYLKNLGLRFGLVVNFGKKQLQIFGVTPD
;
A
#
# COMPACT_ATOMS: atom_id res chain seq x y z
N MET A 1 22.10 -18.72 19.13
CA MET A 1 20.86 -17.92 19.15
C MET A 1 21.12 -16.66 18.35
N ALA A 2 20.35 -16.37 17.30
CA ALA A 2 20.50 -15.10 16.58
C ALA A 2 19.94 -13.97 17.47
N GLY A 3 20.77 -12.95 17.77
CA GLY A 3 20.38 -11.81 18.60
C GLY A 3 19.31 -10.94 17.94
N LEU A 4 18.63 -10.10 18.73
CA LEU A 4 17.61 -9.18 18.21
C LEU A 4 18.26 -8.09 17.35
N ARG A 5 17.74 -7.86 16.14
CA ARG A 5 18.22 -6.79 15.25
C ARG A 5 18.12 -5.43 15.96
N TYR A 6 19.23 -4.71 16.04
CA TYR A 6 19.34 -3.41 16.74
C TYR A 6 18.92 -3.45 18.22
N GLU A 7 19.20 -4.53 18.94
CA GLU A 7 18.81 -4.69 20.35
C GLU A 7 19.26 -3.53 21.25
N ALA A 8 20.56 -3.18 21.21
CA ALA A 8 21.12 -2.11 22.03
C ALA A 8 20.47 -0.75 21.73
N LEU A 9 20.37 -0.39 20.44
CA LEU A 9 19.72 0.84 19.97
C LEU A 9 18.24 0.90 20.39
N THR A 10 17.53 -0.22 20.29
CA THR A 10 16.13 -0.28 20.70
C THR A 10 15.99 -0.15 22.21
N ARG A 11 16.90 -0.73 23.00
CA ARG A 11 16.89 -0.59 24.46
C ARG A 11 17.05 0.87 24.87
N GLU A 12 17.93 1.59 24.21
CA GLU A 12 18.13 3.03 24.40
C GLU A 12 16.89 3.85 24.04
N LEU A 13 16.32 3.61 22.85
CA LEU A 13 15.08 4.28 22.42
C LEU A 13 13.90 4.01 23.35
N ARG A 14 13.74 2.77 23.81
CA ARG A 14 12.71 2.42 24.79
C ARG A 14 12.90 3.23 26.08
N GLY A 15 14.14 3.37 26.54
CA GLY A 15 14.46 4.21 27.69
C GLY A 15 14.02 5.66 27.51
N ALA A 16 14.22 6.25 26.33
CA ALA A 16 13.75 7.60 26.02
C ALA A 16 12.21 7.68 26.01
N ILE A 17 11.55 6.75 25.32
CA ILE A 17 10.08 6.67 25.24
C ILE A 17 9.45 6.56 26.65
N PHE A 18 10.01 5.72 27.52
CA PHE A 18 9.51 5.58 28.89
C PHE A 18 9.79 6.84 29.73
N LYS A 19 10.96 7.48 29.57
CA LYS A 19 11.26 8.74 30.27
C LYS A 19 10.23 9.82 29.90
N VAL A 20 9.97 10.03 28.61
CA VAL A 20 8.94 10.97 28.13
C VAL A 20 7.57 10.67 28.74
N ARG A 21 7.13 9.41 28.71
CA ARG A 21 5.82 9.02 29.28
C ARG A 21 5.75 9.23 30.80
N ASN A 22 6.86 9.01 31.51
CA ASN A 22 6.90 9.16 32.96
C ASN A 22 6.89 10.63 33.39
N GLU A 23 7.56 11.51 32.65
CA GLU A 23 7.63 12.94 32.94
C GLU A 23 6.38 13.71 32.50
N LEU A 24 5.83 13.41 31.30
CA LEU A 24 4.64 14.09 30.79
C LEU A 24 3.32 13.54 31.33
N GLY A 25 3.31 12.31 31.84
CA GLY A 25 2.07 11.62 32.18
C GLY A 25 1.31 11.13 30.93
N GLY A 26 0.04 10.74 31.14
CA GLY A 26 -0.86 10.26 30.09
C GLY A 26 -1.86 11.35 29.66
N GLY A 27 -2.52 11.18 28.51
CA GLY A 27 -3.64 12.02 28.07
C GLY A 27 -3.32 13.11 27.05
N TRP A 28 -2.06 13.25 26.65
CA TRP A 28 -1.66 14.20 25.61
C TRP A 28 -1.87 13.68 24.19
N SER A 29 -1.85 14.60 23.21
CA SER A 29 -1.92 14.27 21.78
C SER A 29 -0.62 13.61 21.28
N GLU A 30 -0.71 12.94 20.12
CA GLU A 30 0.46 12.36 19.45
C GLU A 30 1.56 13.40 19.22
N GLU A 31 1.19 14.61 18.82
CA GLU A 31 2.12 15.72 18.56
C GLU A 31 2.91 16.14 19.80
N ILE A 32 2.28 16.17 20.98
CA ILE A 32 3.00 16.55 22.21
C ILE A 32 4.03 15.47 22.60
N TYR A 33 3.66 14.19 22.48
CA TYR A 33 4.62 13.11 22.71
C TYR A 33 5.74 13.09 21.67
N HIS A 34 5.41 13.40 20.42
CA HIS A 34 6.40 13.57 19.35
C HIS A 34 7.42 14.63 19.75
N GLN A 35 6.98 15.85 20.04
CA GLN A 35 7.85 16.97 20.37
C GLN A 35 8.75 16.64 21.56
N ALA A 36 8.19 16.09 22.64
CA ALA A 36 8.96 15.74 23.82
C ALA A 36 9.98 14.62 23.54
N LEU A 37 9.62 13.62 22.74
CA LEU A 37 10.55 12.54 22.38
C LEU A 37 11.68 13.07 21.50
N VAL A 38 11.39 13.90 20.50
CA VAL A 38 12.43 14.52 19.65
C VAL A 38 13.37 15.39 20.48
N THR A 39 12.85 16.23 21.38
CA THR A 39 13.67 17.05 22.29
C THR A 39 14.61 16.19 23.12
N LEU A 40 14.09 15.14 23.78
CA LEU A 40 14.91 14.25 24.60
C LEU A 40 15.96 13.47 23.80
N LEU A 41 15.64 13.05 22.58
CA LEU A 41 16.60 12.37 21.71
C LEU A 41 17.73 13.33 21.29
N ASN A 42 17.41 14.58 20.97
CA ASN A 42 18.40 15.60 20.62
C ASN A 42 19.30 15.96 21.82
N GLU A 43 18.75 16.10 23.03
CA GLU A 43 19.53 16.31 24.26
C GLU A 43 20.51 15.17 24.55
N ARG A 44 20.17 13.95 24.12
CA ARG A 44 21.03 12.77 24.22
C ARG A 44 21.99 12.61 23.03
N GLU A 45 22.03 13.59 22.14
CA GLU A 45 22.85 13.58 20.92
C GLU A 45 22.56 12.36 20.03
N ILE A 46 21.32 11.83 20.08
CA ILE A 46 20.88 10.70 19.26
C ILE A 46 20.48 11.23 17.88
N PRO A 47 21.15 10.79 16.79
CA PRO A 47 20.82 11.21 15.42
C PRO A 47 19.35 10.93 15.08
N THR A 48 18.58 12.01 14.92
CA THR A 48 17.13 11.96 14.80
C THR A 48 16.67 12.87 13.66
N LYS A 49 15.77 12.39 12.81
CA LYS A 49 15.06 13.17 11.80
C LYS A 49 13.57 13.11 12.10
N SER A 50 12.97 14.26 12.32
CA SER A 50 11.55 14.42 12.64
C SER A 50 10.75 14.71 11.37
N LYS A 51 9.57 14.10 11.21
CA LYS A 51 8.63 14.33 10.10
C LYS A 51 9.33 14.38 8.74
N THR A 52 10.14 13.35 8.45
CA THR A 52 10.99 13.34 7.25
C THR A 52 10.15 13.08 6.02
N ARG A 53 9.70 14.15 5.36
CA ARG A 53 8.91 14.06 4.14
C ARG A 53 9.76 13.62 2.95
N ARG A 54 9.34 12.54 2.27
CA ARG A 54 9.96 12.08 1.02
C ARG A 54 8.90 11.69 -0.01
N SER A 55 9.00 12.26 -1.21
CA SER A 55 8.13 11.96 -2.33
C SER A 55 8.50 10.64 -2.99
N PHE A 56 7.53 9.73 -3.11
CA PHE A 56 7.64 8.54 -3.93
C PHE A 56 7.32 8.92 -5.38
N VAL A 57 8.37 9.10 -6.18
CA VAL A 57 8.29 9.52 -7.57
C VAL A 57 8.49 8.32 -8.49
N TYR A 58 7.66 8.21 -9.52
CA TYR A 58 7.82 7.24 -10.60
C TYR A 58 7.76 7.95 -11.94
N ARG A 59 8.79 7.76 -12.78
CA ARG A 59 8.96 8.43 -14.09
C ARG A 59 8.72 9.94 -14.03
N GLY A 60 9.25 10.60 -13.00
CA GLY A 60 9.14 12.04 -12.80
C GLY A 60 7.80 12.53 -12.22
N ILE A 61 6.84 11.64 -11.95
CA ILE A 61 5.53 11.98 -11.40
C ILE A 61 5.40 11.46 -9.97
N GLU A 62 4.92 12.28 -9.04
CA GLU A 62 4.70 11.88 -7.66
C GLU A 62 3.50 10.92 -7.53
N LEU A 63 3.73 9.72 -7.00
CA LEU A 63 2.70 8.73 -6.67
C LEU A 63 2.07 9.05 -5.31
N HIS A 64 2.92 9.28 -4.32
CA HIS A 64 2.58 9.49 -2.91
C HIS A 64 3.71 10.22 -2.19
N THR A 65 3.41 10.82 -1.04
CA THR A 65 4.42 11.37 -0.14
C THR A 65 4.38 10.55 1.15
N PHE A 66 5.53 10.00 1.58
CA PHE A 66 5.65 9.36 2.89
C PHE A 66 6.30 10.30 3.89
N GLU A 67 5.77 10.31 5.11
CA GLU A 67 6.26 11.14 6.22
C GLU A 67 6.12 10.36 7.54
N PRO A 68 7.13 9.55 7.92
CA PRO A 68 7.16 8.92 9.24
C PRO A 68 7.34 9.97 10.33
N ASP A 69 6.86 9.67 11.55
CA ASP A 69 7.02 10.59 12.69
C ASP A 69 8.49 10.86 13.00
N ILE A 70 9.27 9.80 13.22
CA ILE A 70 10.67 9.93 13.61
C ILE A 70 11.52 8.84 12.95
N VAL A 71 12.64 9.22 12.35
CA VAL A 71 13.69 8.30 11.89
C VAL A 71 14.92 8.48 12.78
N VAL A 72 15.42 7.39 13.37
CA VAL A 72 16.55 7.41 14.30
C VAL A 72 17.71 6.59 13.73
N TRP A 73 18.92 7.16 13.79
CA TRP A 73 20.16 6.60 13.23
C TRP A 73 20.07 6.18 11.76
N ASP A 74 19.13 6.73 11.00
CA ASP A 74 18.78 6.27 9.65
C ASP A 74 18.52 4.76 9.56
N LYS A 75 18.09 4.13 10.67
CA LYS A 75 17.93 2.66 10.81
C LYS A 75 16.58 2.24 11.37
N ILE A 76 16.01 3.04 12.28
CA ILE A 76 14.79 2.71 13.01
C ILE A 76 13.74 3.79 12.76
N ILE A 77 12.56 3.38 12.31
CA ILE A 77 11.41 4.28 12.18
C ILE A 77 10.52 4.16 13.42
N LEU A 78 10.09 5.27 13.99
CA LEU A 78 9.05 5.33 15.01
C LEU A 78 7.77 5.85 14.37
N GLU A 79 6.66 5.19 14.68
CA GLU A 79 5.31 5.66 14.37
C GLU A 79 4.55 5.72 15.71
N LEU A 80 4.16 6.93 16.10
CA LEU A 80 3.56 7.22 17.38
C LEU A 80 2.04 7.18 17.25
N LYS A 81 1.38 6.69 18.31
CA LYS A 81 -0.07 6.63 18.41
C LYS A 81 -0.55 6.98 19.81
N VAL A 82 -1.77 7.49 19.89
CA VAL A 82 -2.53 7.67 21.14
C VAL A 82 -3.87 6.92 20.97
N LEU A 83 -3.86 5.61 21.22
CA LEU A 83 -5.05 4.74 21.07
C LEU A 83 -5.61 4.32 22.43
N PRO A 84 -6.95 4.29 22.60
CA PRO A 84 -7.59 3.83 23.85
C PRO A 84 -6.97 2.52 24.37
N TYR A 85 -6.77 2.41 25.68
CA TYR A 85 -5.99 1.33 26.30
C TYR A 85 -6.43 -0.09 25.89
N GLN A 86 -7.74 -0.30 25.77
CA GLN A 86 -8.35 -1.58 25.43
C GLN A 86 -8.14 -1.96 23.96
N LYS A 87 -7.69 -1.03 23.12
CA LYS A 87 -7.41 -1.28 21.70
C LYS A 87 -5.92 -1.63 21.52
N ASP A 88 -5.67 -2.66 20.73
CA ASP A 88 -4.34 -2.90 20.15
C ASP A 88 -4.19 -2.07 18.86
N PHE A 89 -3.00 -2.08 18.27
CA PHE A 89 -2.79 -1.48 16.97
C PHE A 89 -3.66 -2.18 15.91
N ALA A 90 -4.40 -1.40 15.13
CA ALA A 90 -5.12 -1.90 13.97
C ALA A 90 -4.16 -2.28 12.83
N ASN A 91 -4.60 -3.15 11.92
CA ASN A 91 -3.83 -3.57 10.74
C ASN A 91 -3.35 -2.37 9.90
N GLY A 92 -4.13 -1.28 9.84
CA GLY A 92 -3.73 -0.05 9.15
C GLY A 92 -2.45 0.58 9.72
N HIS A 93 -2.23 0.52 11.03
CA HIS A 93 -1.00 1.04 11.66
C HIS A 93 0.21 0.18 11.29
N TYR A 94 0.06 -1.15 11.25
CA TYR A 94 1.12 -2.05 10.80
C TYR A 94 1.42 -1.86 9.31
N ALA A 95 0.40 -1.68 8.47
CA ALA A 95 0.57 -1.41 7.06
C ALA A 95 1.35 -0.10 6.84
N GLN A 96 0.96 0.98 7.54
CA GLN A 96 1.62 2.28 7.46
C GLN A 96 3.11 2.20 7.79
N ILE A 97 3.47 1.60 8.94
CA ILE A 97 4.89 1.50 9.31
C ILE A 97 5.66 0.59 8.35
N ILE A 98 5.05 -0.48 7.83
CA ILE A 98 5.67 -1.33 6.79
C ILE A 98 5.93 -0.53 5.51
N HIS A 99 5.01 0.34 5.09
CA HIS A 99 5.23 1.21 3.92
C HIS A 99 6.42 2.13 4.12
N TYR A 100 6.57 2.71 5.32
CA TYR A 100 7.75 3.51 5.63
C TYR A 100 9.04 2.69 5.64
N LEU A 101 9.05 1.53 6.30
CA LEU A 101 10.22 0.64 6.30
C LEU A 101 10.65 0.25 4.89
N LYS A 102 9.67 -0.07 4.05
CA LYS A 102 9.89 -0.42 2.65
C LYS A 102 10.42 0.77 1.83
N PHE A 103 9.81 1.94 1.95
CA PHE A 103 10.17 3.11 1.14
C PHE A 103 11.48 3.79 1.58
N PHE A 104 11.77 3.77 2.88
CA PHE A 104 13.00 4.32 3.44
C PHE A 104 14.14 3.29 3.53
N GLU A 105 13.92 2.06 3.07
CA GLU A 105 14.89 0.97 3.09
C GLU A 105 15.41 0.66 4.51
N ASN A 106 14.52 0.75 5.49
CA ASN A 106 14.79 0.41 6.88
C ASN A 106 14.20 -0.95 7.24
N HIS A 107 14.82 -1.60 8.23
CA HIS A 107 14.45 -2.98 8.60
C HIS A 107 13.70 -3.12 9.92
N LEU A 108 13.66 -2.06 10.74
CA LEU A 108 12.99 -2.07 12.03
C LEU A 108 12.15 -0.82 12.22
N GLY A 109 10.86 -1.03 12.49
CA GLY A 109 9.93 -0.01 12.92
C GLY A 109 9.46 -0.27 14.34
N LEU A 110 9.22 0.78 15.12
CA LEU A 110 8.54 0.70 16.42
C LEU A 110 7.21 1.45 16.33
N LEU A 111 6.13 0.71 16.50
CA LEU A 111 4.81 1.28 16.78
C LEU A 111 4.73 1.57 18.28
N VAL A 112 4.49 2.82 18.66
CA VAL A 112 4.51 3.28 20.05
C VAL A 112 3.15 3.86 20.41
N ASN A 113 2.44 3.27 21.37
CA ASN A 113 1.19 3.82 21.87
C ASN A 113 1.39 4.44 23.26
N PHE A 114 1.16 5.75 23.37
CA PHE A 114 1.30 6.53 24.59
C PHE A 114 0.01 6.68 25.43
N ALA A 115 -1.16 6.40 24.86
CA ALA A 115 -2.49 6.67 25.48
C ALA A 115 -2.85 5.78 26.68
N ALA A 116 -2.09 4.71 26.92
CA ALA A 116 -2.38 3.74 27.95
C ALA A 116 -1.82 4.16 29.33
N PRO A 117 -2.28 3.53 30.44
CA PRO A 117 -1.60 3.63 31.73
C PRO A 117 -0.11 3.20 31.66
N ARG A 118 0.27 2.45 30.61
CA ARG A 118 1.64 2.04 30.30
C ARG A 118 1.89 2.15 28.80
N VAL A 119 3.07 2.62 28.38
CA VAL A 119 3.45 2.62 26.95
C VAL A 119 3.40 1.21 26.39
N LYS A 120 2.72 1.02 25.24
CA LYS A 120 2.84 -0.21 24.44
C LYS A 120 3.79 0.04 23.28
N ILE A 121 4.75 -0.86 23.09
CA ILE A 121 5.72 -0.78 21.99
C ILE A 121 5.69 -2.10 21.23
N LYS A 122 5.42 -2.07 19.93
CA LYS A 122 5.49 -3.23 19.04
C LYS A 122 6.65 -3.04 18.07
N ARG A 123 7.50 -4.08 17.97
CA ARG A 123 8.58 -4.14 16.98
C ARG A 123 8.01 -4.72 15.69
N VAL A 124 8.22 -4.03 14.59
CA VAL A 124 7.82 -4.47 13.25
C VAL A 124 9.09 -4.62 12.43
N LEU A 125 9.35 -5.84 11.97
CA LEU A 125 10.48 -6.13 11.09
C LEU A 125 9.99 -6.15 9.66
N TRP A 126 10.80 -5.59 8.77
CA TRP A 126 10.59 -5.67 7.34
C TRP A 126 11.89 -6.08 6.66
N ASP A 127 11.80 -7.09 5.82
CA ASP A 127 12.86 -7.53 4.95
C ASP A 127 12.27 -7.79 3.57
N THR A 128 12.98 -7.33 2.55
CA THR A 128 12.59 -7.57 1.16
C THR A 128 12.61 -9.07 0.90
N THR A 129 11.43 -9.63 0.61
CA THR A 129 11.29 -11.04 0.24
C THR A 129 10.94 -11.11 -1.25
N PRO A 130 11.53 -12.02 -2.04
CA PRO A 130 11.03 -12.31 -3.37
C PRO A 130 9.54 -12.63 -3.32
N PHE A 131 8.79 -12.17 -4.31
CA PHE A 131 7.39 -12.53 -4.45
C PHE A 131 7.22 -13.71 -5.41
N GLU A 132 6.22 -14.52 -5.12
CA GLU A 132 5.73 -15.52 -6.06
C GLU A 132 4.72 -14.88 -7.00
N LYS A 133 4.54 -15.49 -8.17
CA LYS A 133 3.60 -15.00 -9.17
C LYS A 133 2.65 -16.10 -9.59
N THR A 134 1.36 -15.78 -9.56
CA THR A 134 0.28 -16.66 -10.01
C THR A 134 -0.49 -15.97 -11.12
N GLU A 135 -0.63 -16.62 -12.26
CA GLU A 135 -1.40 -16.09 -13.38
C GLU A 135 -2.39 -17.15 -13.87
N SER A 136 -3.66 -16.79 -14.04
CA SER A 136 -4.64 -17.63 -14.73
C SER A 136 -5.44 -16.78 -15.71
N TYR A 137 -5.44 -17.20 -16.97
CA TYR A 137 -6.17 -16.56 -18.06
C TYR A 137 -7.26 -17.48 -18.62
N ASP A 138 -7.55 -18.59 -17.95
CA ASP A 138 -8.36 -19.68 -18.50
C ASP A 138 -9.75 -19.22 -18.93
N HIS A 139 -10.34 -18.28 -18.19
CA HIS A 139 -11.64 -17.70 -18.51
C HIS A 139 -11.64 -16.83 -19.76
N ILE A 140 -10.51 -16.22 -20.13
CA ILE A 140 -10.45 -15.28 -21.26
C ILE A 140 -9.87 -15.90 -22.53
N GLN A 141 -9.16 -17.03 -22.45
CA GLN A 141 -8.41 -17.61 -23.58
C GLN A 141 -9.24 -17.80 -24.86
N SER A 142 -10.48 -18.28 -24.74
CA SER A 142 -11.40 -18.49 -25.86
C SER A 142 -11.90 -17.19 -26.49
N HIS A 143 -11.77 -16.06 -25.80
CA HIS A 143 -12.23 -14.73 -26.23
C HIS A 143 -11.11 -13.87 -26.85
N LEU A 144 -9.86 -14.34 -26.84
CA LEU A 144 -8.69 -13.56 -27.28
C LEU A 144 -8.44 -13.64 -28.79
N ALA A 145 -8.61 -12.52 -29.48
CA ALA A 145 -8.11 -12.31 -30.83
C ALA A 145 -6.57 -12.07 -30.83
N ALA A 146 -5.94 -12.08 -32.00
CA ALA A 146 -4.48 -11.87 -32.12
C ALA A 146 -4.04 -10.48 -31.58
N GLN A 147 -4.83 -9.44 -31.84
CA GLN A 147 -4.58 -8.09 -31.32
C GLN A 147 -4.65 -8.04 -29.78
N ASP A 148 -5.58 -8.78 -29.18
CA ASP A 148 -5.73 -8.85 -27.73
C ASP A 148 -4.50 -9.45 -27.06
N ARG A 149 -3.94 -10.51 -27.65
CA ARG A 149 -2.74 -11.16 -27.13
C ARG A 149 -1.55 -10.20 -27.11
N SER A 150 -1.44 -9.35 -28.14
CA SER A 150 -0.36 -8.37 -28.24
C SER A 150 -0.49 -7.29 -27.17
N CYS A 151 -1.69 -6.72 -27.00
CA CYS A 151 -1.93 -5.70 -25.98
C CYS A 151 -1.83 -6.27 -24.55
N LEU A 152 -2.42 -7.44 -24.28
CA LEU A 152 -2.32 -8.10 -22.98
C LEU A 152 -0.87 -8.43 -22.59
N ARG A 153 0.00 -8.74 -23.56
CA ARG A 153 1.44 -8.94 -23.30
C ARG A 153 2.09 -7.65 -22.80
N ILE A 154 1.73 -6.49 -23.36
CA ILE A 154 2.20 -5.18 -22.90
C ILE A 154 1.65 -4.91 -21.50
N ILE A 155 0.34 -5.07 -21.27
CA ILE A 155 -0.31 -4.86 -19.97
C ILE A 155 0.34 -5.72 -18.88
N ARG A 156 0.56 -7.01 -19.18
CA ARG A 156 1.28 -7.91 -18.29
C ARG A 156 2.69 -7.42 -18.00
N GLN A 157 3.43 -6.97 -19.00
CA GLN A 157 4.78 -6.45 -18.81
C GLN A 157 4.79 -5.19 -17.93
N MET A 158 3.81 -4.31 -18.07
CA MET A 158 3.64 -3.15 -17.19
C MET A 158 3.42 -3.59 -15.73
N ILE A 159 2.49 -4.53 -15.48
CA ILE A 159 2.24 -5.09 -14.15
C ILE A 159 3.51 -5.67 -13.52
N LEU A 160 4.27 -6.46 -14.29
CA LEU A 160 5.52 -7.07 -13.83
C LEU A 160 6.61 -6.03 -13.54
N THR A 161 6.66 -4.96 -14.32
CA THR A 161 7.59 -3.84 -14.12
C THR A 161 7.30 -3.15 -12.80
N LEU A 162 6.03 -2.81 -12.53
CA LEU A 162 5.61 -2.21 -11.25
C LEU A 162 5.91 -3.13 -10.05
N ALA A 163 5.64 -4.43 -10.19
CA ALA A 163 5.93 -5.40 -9.13
C ALA A 163 7.43 -5.53 -8.86
N LYS A 164 8.27 -5.48 -9.90
CA LYS A 164 9.73 -5.55 -9.77
C LYS A 164 10.31 -4.28 -9.15
N GLU A 165 9.86 -3.12 -9.61
CA GLU A 165 10.38 -1.84 -9.13
C GLU A 165 9.93 -1.52 -7.71
N PHE A 166 8.66 -1.75 -7.39
CA PHE A 166 8.10 -1.34 -6.11
C PHE A 166 8.01 -2.47 -5.12
N GLY A 167 8.13 -3.74 -5.53
CA GLY A 167 7.67 -4.88 -4.73
C GLY A 167 6.14 -4.86 -4.55
N LEU A 168 5.64 -5.64 -3.58
CA LEU A 168 4.22 -5.79 -3.31
C LEU A 168 3.76 -5.11 -2.01
N GLY A 169 2.45 -4.93 -1.81
CA GLY A 169 1.85 -4.48 -0.55
C GLY A 169 1.78 -2.98 -0.30
N TYR A 170 2.14 -2.12 -1.27
CA TYR A 170 1.77 -0.70 -1.20
C TYR A 170 0.24 -0.52 -1.36
N PRO A 171 -0.33 0.64 -0.98
CA PRO A 171 -1.75 0.91 -1.22
C PRO A 171 -2.14 0.86 -2.70
N GLU A 172 -3.38 0.46 -2.99
CA GLU A 172 -3.93 0.38 -4.35
C GLU A 172 -3.84 1.70 -5.12
N THR A 173 -3.94 2.82 -4.41
CA THR A 173 -3.81 4.17 -5.00
C THR A 173 -2.42 4.40 -5.60
N ILE A 174 -1.37 3.85 -5.00
CA ILE A 174 0.00 3.92 -5.54
C ILE A 174 0.08 3.10 -6.83
N TYR A 175 -0.36 1.83 -6.80
CA TYR A 175 -0.30 0.98 -7.98
C TYR A 175 -1.20 1.47 -9.12
N ARG A 176 -2.39 2.01 -8.85
CA ARG A 176 -3.25 2.62 -9.87
C ARG A 176 -2.59 3.80 -10.56
N LYS A 177 -2.07 4.76 -9.80
CA LYS A 177 -1.38 5.92 -10.36
C LYS A 177 -0.16 5.48 -11.18
N ALA A 178 0.62 4.55 -10.65
CA ALA A 178 1.78 4.04 -11.35
C ALA A 178 1.41 3.27 -12.62
N MET A 179 0.31 2.52 -12.62
CA MET A 179 -0.18 1.84 -13.82
C MET A 179 -0.63 2.82 -14.89
N ALA A 180 -1.29 3.93 -14.52
CA ALA A 180 -1.63 4.98 -15.47
C ALA A 180 -0.38 5.65 -16.08
N ILE A 181 0.64 5.90 -15.25
CA ILE A 181 1.93 6.44 -15.72
C ILE A 181 2.65 5.45 -16.63
N GLU A 182 2.65 4.16 -16.28
CA GLU A 182 3.28 3.11 -17.07
C GLU A 182 2.55 2.88 -18.39
N ALA A 183 1.22 2.99 -18.39
CA ALA A 183 0.40 2.94 -19.60
C ALA A 183 0.78 4.08 -20.56
N ALA A 184 0.83 5.33 -20.06
CA ALA A 184 1.26 6.47 -20.87
C ALA A 184 2.68 6.29 -21.44
N HIS A 185 3.61 5.75 -20.65
CA HIS A 185 4.98 5.45 -21.10
C HIS A 185 5.04 4.40 -22.22
N ASN A 186 4.09 3.46 -22.23
CA ASN A 186 3.98 2.41 -23.24
C ASN A 186 2.99 2.75 -24.37
N HIS A 187 2.55 4.02 -24.48
CA HIS A 187 1.54 4.46 -25.45
C HIS A 187 0.22 3.67 -25.37
N ILE A 188 -0.15 3.28 -24.16
CA ILE A 188 -1.43 2.65 -23.82
C ILE A 188 -2.35 3.73 -23.25
N ASP A 189 -3.43 4.03 -23.95
CA ASP A 189 -4.47 4.93 -23.43
C ASP A 189 -5.04 4.34 -22.13
N CYS A 190 -5.16 5.18 -21.10
CA CYS A 190 -5.65 4.77 -19.78
C CYS A 190 -6.69 5.77 -19.29
N ILE A 191 -7.93 5.30 -19.12
CA ILE A 191 -9.02 6.06 -18.53
C ILE A 191 -9.15 5.67 -17.06
N CYS A 192 -9.00 6.67 -16.19
CA CYS A 192 -9.26 6.59 -14.77
C CYS A 192 -10.69 7.06 -14.45
N ASP A 193 -11.18 6.72 -13.26
CA ASP A 193 -12.43 7.25 -12.70
C ASP A 193 -13.63 7.08 -13.65
N ILE A 194 -13.79 5.84 -14.14
CA ILE A 194 -14.81 5.49 -15.13
C ILE A 194 -16.20 5.61 -14.50
N GLY A 195 -17.06 6.43 -15.10
CA GLY A 195 -18.46 6.56 -14.72
C GLY A 195 -19.30 5.40 -15.26
N LEU A 196 -20.01 4.72 -14.36
CA LEU A 196 -20.89 3.60 -14.64
C LEU A 196 -22.34 3.98 -14.32
N GLU A 197 -23.27 3.56 -15.17
CA GLU A 197 -24.69 3.82 -14.97
C GLU A 197 -25.39 2.57 -14.42
N ALA A 198 -25.90 2.65 -13.20
CA ALA A 198 -26.75 1.61 -12.65
C ALA A 198 -28.13 1.70 -13.32
N LYS A 199 -28.48 0.68 -14.13
CA LYS A 199 -29.75 0.61 -14.84
C LYS A 199 -30.67 -0.43 -14.21
N TRP A 200 -31.92 -0.06 -13.99
CA TRP A 200 -32.99 -0.94 -13.55
C TRP A 200 -34.23 -0.70 -14.43
N ASN A 201 -34.77 -1.77 -15.02
CA ASN A 201 -35.88 -1.71 -15.98
C ASN A 201 -35.66 -0.69 -17.11
N GLY A 202 -34.44 -0.66 -17.68
CA GLY A 202 -34.07 0.24 -18.77
C GLY A 202 -33.85 1.71 -18.36
N LYS A 203 -34.08 2.08 -17.09
CA LYS A 203 -33.87 3.44 -16.58
C LYS A 203 -32.59 3.51 -15.75
N THR A 204 -31.81 4.59 -15.92
CA THR A 204 -30.67 4.87 -15.05
C THR A 204 -31.18 5.35 -13.69
N ILE A 205 -30.88 4.57 -12.64
CA ILE A 205 -31.30 4.85 -11.25
C ILE A 205 -30.17 5.46 -10.41
N GLY A 206 -28.94 5.45 -10.91
CA GLY A 206 -27.79 6.02 -10.23
C GLY A 206 -26.52 5.94 -11.06
N ARG A 207 -25.48 6.63 -10.58
CA ARG A 207 -24.14 6.61 -11.16
C ARG A 207 -23.12 6.20 -10.12
N HIS A 208 -22.10 5.47 -10.54
CA HIS A 208 -20.99 5.03 -9.72
C HIS A 208 -19.69 5.28 -10.47
N VAL A 209 -18.69 5.85 -9.81
CA VAL A 209 -17.35 5.98 -10.39
C VAL A 209 -16.50 4.84 -9.84
N THR A 210 -15.97 4.00 -10.74
CA THR A 210 -15.12 2.88 -10.34
C THR A 210 -13.65 3.29 -10.27
N ASN A 211 -12.93 2.64 -9.36
CA ASN A 211 -11.46 2.76 -9.24
C ASN A 211 -10.71 1.85 -10.22
N GLN A 212 -11.41 1.08 -11.06
CA GLN A 212 -10.80 0.27 -12.11
C GLN A 212 -10.30 1.16 -13.25
N LEU A 213 -9.30 0.68 -13.98
CA LEU A 213 -8.70 1.39 -15.11
C LEU A 213 -9.17 0.77 -16.42
N LEU A 214 -9.49 1.59 -17.42
CA LEU A 214 -9.82 1.12 -18.76
C LEU A 214 -8.62 1.41 -19.67
N LEU A 215 -7.97 0.34 -20.12
CA LEU A 215 -6.79 0.40 -20.96
C LEU A 215 -7.16 0.14 -22.42
N GLN A 216 -6.65 0.98 -23.32
CA GLN A 216 -6.90 0.90 -24.77
C GLN A 216 -8.40 0.79 -25.12
N HIS A 217 -9.27 1.40 -24.30
CA HIS A 217 -10.73 1.36 -24.45
C HIS A 217 -11.39 -0.02 -24.37
N ASP A 218 -10.61 -1.12 -24.30
CA ASP A 218 -11.10 -2.50 -24.40
C ASP A 218 -10.85 -3.35 -23.16
N TYR A 219 -9.87 -2.99 -22.32
CA TYR A 219 -9.38 -3.85 -21.23
C TYR A 219 -9.61 -3.22 -19.87
N LEU A 220 -10.57 -3.75 -19.12
CA LEU A 220 -10.80 -3.31 -17.74
C LEU A 220 -9.77 -3.96 -16.80
N LEU A 221 -9.12 -3.15 -15.97
CA LEU A 221 -8.10 -3.59 -15.04
C LEU A 221 -8.49 -3.20 -13.60
N HIS A 222 -8.70 -4.22 -12.77
CA HIS A 222 -8.98 -4.05 -11.35
C HIS A 222 -7.73 -4.33 -10.52
N ILE A 223 -7.08 -3.27 -10.04
CA ILE A 223 -5.91 -3.36 -9.17
C ILE A 223 -6.33 -3.47 -7.71
N ARG A 224 -5.81 -4.49 -7.02
CA ARG A 224 -5.99 -4.76 -5.60
C ARG A 224 -4.63 -4.85 -4.89
N SER A 225 -4.63 -4.66 -3.57
CA SER A 225 -3.45 -4.86 -2.71
C SER A 225 -3.83 -5.58 -1.42
N MET A 226 -4.53 -6.69 -1.57
CA MET A 226 -5.11 -7.51 -0.52
C MET A 226 -4.10 -8.55 -0.03
N LEU A 227 -4.02 -8.72 1.30
CA LEU A 227 -3.08 -9.66 1.92
C LEU A 227 -3.39 -11.12 1.55
N ASP A 228 -4.68 -11.48 1.55
CA ASP A 228 -5.18 -12.84 1.36
C ASP A 228 -5.63 -13.14 -0.09
N GLY A 229 -5.27 -12.26 -1.02
CA GLY A 229 -5.67 -12.37 -2.43
C GLY A 229 -6.95 -11.59 -2.78
N PRO A 230 -7.32 -11.53 -4.07
CA PRO A 230 -8.59 -10.96 -4.49
C PRO A 230 -9.76 -11.77 -3.95
N THR A 231 -10.82 -11.07 -3.57
CA THR A 231 -12.06 -11.63 -3.03
C THR A 231 -13.06 -11.95 -4.14
N THR A 232 -14.07 -12.77 -3.84
CA THR A 232 -15.20 -12.99 -4.76
C THR A 232 -15.88 -11.69 -5.20
N HIS A 233 -15.96 -10.70 -4.31
CA HIS A 233 -16.51 -9.38 -4.63
C HIS A 233 -15.69 -8.66 -5.71
N ASP A 234 -14.37 -8.81 -5.71
CA ASP A 234 -13.50 -8.19 -6.73
C ASP A 234 -13.80 -8.75 -8.12
N PHE A 235 -14.05 -10.05 -8.23
CA PHE A 235 -14.45 -10.70 -9.49
C PHE A 235 -15.88 -10.31 -9.90
N ILE A 236 -16.84 -10.33 -8.97
CA ILE A 236 -18.24 -9.96 -9.24
C ILE A 236 -18.34 -8.52 -9.73
N SER A 237 -17.72 -7.57 -9.04
CA SER A 237 -17.74 -6.15 -9.43
C SER A 237 -17.11 -5.94 -10.81
N THR A 238 -15.95 -6.55 -11.08
CA THR A 238 -15.31 -6.50 -12.41
C THR A 238 -16.23 -7.04 -13.50
N LYS A 239 -16.85 -8.20 -13.28
CA LYS A 239 -17.82 -8.80 -14.20
C LYS A 239 -19.01 -7.88 -14.47
N THR A 240 -19.59 -7.29 -13.43
CA THR A 240 -20.70 -6.32 -13.56
C THR A 240 -20.30 -5.11 -14.39
N TYR A 241 -19.08 -4.60 -14.20
CA TYR A 241 -18.62 -3.40 -14.91
C TYR A 241 -18.24 -3.70 -16.35
N LEU A 242 -17.68 -4.88 -16.65
CA LEU A 242 -17.50 -5.36 -18.02
C LEU A 242 -18.82 -5.35 -18.79
N LYS A 243 -19.91 -5.89 -18.19
CA LYS A 243 -21.25 -5.84 -18.81
C LYS A 243 -21.76 -4.42 -19.03
N ASN A 244 -21.57 -3.54 -18.04
CA ASN A 244 -22.04 -2.16 -18.11
C ASN A 244 -21.34 -1.36 -19.22
N LEU A 245 -20.05 -1.63 -19.43
CA LEU A 245 -19.21 -0.98 -20.43
C LEU A 245 -19.22 -1.68 -21.80
N GLY A 246 -19.86 -2.85 -21.91
CA GLY A 246 -19.86 -3.63 -23.16
C GLY A 246 -18.51 -4.27 -23.51
N LEU A 247 -17.67 -4.54 -22.50
CA LEU A 247 -16.31 -5.06 -22.69
C LEU A 247 -16.28 -6.60 -22.67
N ARG A 248 -15.40 -7.20 -23.49
CA ARG A 248 -15.30 -8.66 -23.64
C ARG A 248 -14.60 -9.36 -22.49
N PHE A 249 -13.64 -8.71 -21.84
CA PHE A 249 -12.92 -9.25 -20.69
C PHE A 249 -12.10 -8.17 -19.99
N GLY A 250 -11.62 -8.50 -18.79
CA GLY A 250 -10.74 -7.67 -17.98
C GLY A 250 -9.76 -8.52 -17.18
N LEU A 251 -8.93 -7.85 -16.38
CA LEU A 251 -7.96 -8.47 -15.47
C LEU A 251 -8.21 -8.01 -14.03
N VAL A 252 -8.19 -8.94 -13.08
CA VAL A 252 -8.03 -8.65 -11.66
C VAL A 252 -6.58 -8.90 -11.29
N VAL A 253 -5.89 -7.86 -10.80
CA VAL A 253 -4.48 -7.91 -10.43
C VAL A 253 -4.32 -7.59 -8.97
N ASN A 254 -3.73 -8.50 -8.20
CA ASN A 254 -3.45 -8.28 -6.79
C ASN A 254 -1.94 -8.18 -6.53
N PHE A 255 -1.50 -7.03 -6.03
CA PHE A 255 -0.17 -6.81 -5.47
C PHE A 255 -0.20 -7.14 -3.97
N GLY A 256 -0.31 -8.44 -3.64
CA GLY A 256 -0.55 -8.92 -2.28
C GLY A 256 0.65 -8.86 -1.33
N LYS A 257 0.66 -9.67 -0.27
CA LYS A 257 1.77 -9.66 0.70
C LYS A 257 3.06 -10.26 0.16
N LYS A 258 2.94 -11.43 -0.47
CA LYS A 258 4.07 -12.20 -1.05
C LYS A 258 3.75 -12.76 -2.43
N GLN A 259 2.54 -12.53 -2.93
CA GLN A 259 2.10 -13.05 -4.21
C GLN A 259 1.60 -11.91 -5.10
N LEU A 260 2.13 -11.86 -6.32
CA LEU A 260 1.55 -11.11 -7.42
C LEU A 260 0.58 -12.04 -8.14
N GLN A 261 -0.70 -11.67 -8.19
CA GLN A 261 -1.72 -12.50 -8.81
C GLN A 261 -2.38 -11.76 -9.98
N ILE A 262 -2.55 -12.43 -11.12
CA ILE A 262 -3.19 -11.89 -12.31
C ILE A 262 -4.25 -12.88 -12.78
N PHE A 263 -5.50 -12.45 -12.83
CA PHE A 263 -6.63 -13.29 -13.22
C PHE A 263 -7.43 -12.66 -14.36
N GLY A 264 -7.68 -13.44 -15.42
CA GLY A 264 -8.61 -13.07 -16.48
C GLY A 264 -10.06 -13.20 -16.01
N VAL A 265 -10.89 -12.20 -16.36
CA VAL A 265 -12.32 -12.15 -16.02
C VAL A 265 -13.13 -11.85 -17.28
N THR A 266 -14.19 -12.62 -17.51
CA THR A 266 -15.17 -12.38 -18.58
C THR A 266 -16.48 -11.81 -18.01
N PRO A 267 -17.31 -11.17 -18.83
CA PRO A 267 -18.64 -10.74 -18.42
C PRO A 267 -19.58 -11.92 -18.16
N ASP A 268 -19.34 -13.12 -18.68
CA ASP A 268 -20.24 -14.29 -18.58
C ASP A 268 -20.02 -15.20 -17.38
#